data_AF-A0A244E0Z9-F1
#
_entry.id   AF-A0A244E0Z9-F1
#
_cell.length_a   1.000
_cell.length_b   1.000
_cell.length_c   1.000
_cell.angle_alpha   90.00
_cell.angle_beta   90.00
_cell.angle_gamma   90.00
#
_symmetry.space_group_name_H-M   'P 1'
#
loop_
_entity.id
_entity.type
_entity.pdbx_description
1 polymer ?
#
loop_
_entity_poly.entity_id
_entity_poly.type
_entity_poly.pdbx_seq_one_letter_code
_entity_poly.pdbx_strand_id
1 'polypeptide(L)'
;MKTDDISERYADQKVGLILRLLQDDEGDTASVLIEGSQQALRMLAELLLAVADEPENEGFSISPFGAGKTHFSELSELGLYIHRSPGAAQQGTIGG
;
A
#
# COMPACT_ATOMS: atom_id res chain seq x y z
N MET A 1 -9.99 11.62 -4.79
CA MET A 1 -9.12 11.38 -5.96
C MET A 1 -8.92 9.88 -6.05
N LYS A 2 -8.97 9.28 -7.24
CA LYS A 2 -8.87 7.82 -7.36
C LYS A 2 -7.41 7.36 -7.29
N THR A 3 -7.22 6.09 -6.98
CA THR A 3 -5.89 5.48 -6.87
C THR A 3 -5.07 5.57 -8.16
N ASP A 4 -5.72 5.46 -9.32
CA ASP A 4 -5.09 5.63 -10.64
C ASP A 4 -4.57 7.07 -10.86
N ASP A 5 -5.37 8.08 -10.50
CA ASP A 5 -4.98 9.50 -10.63
C ASP A 5 -3.76 9.83 -9.76
N ILE A 6 -3.68 9.25 -8.55
CA ILE A 6 -2.54 9.38 -7.65
C ILE A 6 -1.32 8.74 -8.29
N SER A 7 -1.47 7.51 -8.78
CA SER A 7 -0.37 6.78 -9.41
C SER A 7 0.18 7.56 -10.60
N GLU A 8 -0.67 8.07 -11.49
CA GLU A 8 -0.23 8.88 -12.63
C GLU A 8 0.52 10.15 -12.20
N ARG A 9 0.00 10.90 -11.23
CA ARG A 9 0.65 12.12 -10.71
C ARG A 9 2.07 11.89 -10.21
N TYR A 10 2.29 10.76 -9.53
CA TYR A 10 3.58 10.44 -8.92
C TYR A 10 4.49 9.61 -9.84
N ALA A 11 4.03 9.21 -11.03
CA ALA A 11 4.79 8.38 -11.96
C ALA A 11 6.04 9.10 -12.48
N ASP A 12 5.91 10.38 -12.80
CA ASP A 12 6.99 11.21 -13.33
C ASP A 12 7.99 11.65 -12.25
N GLN A 13 7.61 11.56 -10.97
CA GLN A 13 8.42 12.03 -9.84
C GLN A 13 9.42 10.99 -9.34
N LYS A 14 9.30 9.72 -9.76
CA LYS A 14 10.19 8.60 -9.37
C LYS A 14 10.47 8.58 -7.86
N VAL A 15 9.40 8.60 -7.07
CA VAL A 15 9.47 8.89 -5.64
C VAL A 15 10.32 7.92 -4.82
N GLY A 16 10.51 6.68 -5.30
CA GLY A 16 11.48 5.72 -4.76
C GLY A 16 11.06 5.08 -3.45
N LEU A 17 9.81 4.60 -3.35
CA LEU A 17 9.32 3.84 -2.20
C LEU A 17 10.08 2.52 -2.07
N ILE A 18 10.48 2.15 -0.85
CA ILE A 18 11.11 0.87 -0.51
C ILE A 18 10.17 0.10 0.41
N LEU A 19 9.82 -1.13 0.00
CA LEU A 19 9.20 -2.12 0.87
C LEU A 19 10.07 -3.37 0.95
N ARG A 20 10.50 -3.73 2.16
CA ARG A 20 11.31 -4.92 2.44
C ARG A 20 11.00 -5.48 3.83
N LEU A 21 11.37 -6.73 4.10
CA LEU A 21 11.24 -7.27 5.45
C LEU A 21 12.35 -6.70 6.34
N LEU A 22 11.99 -6.25 7.54
CA LEU A 22 12.93 -6.09 8.64
C LEU A 22 13.18 -7.47 9.23
N GLN A 23 14.41 -7.94 9.08
CA GLN A 23 14.89 -9.08 9.84
C GLN A 23 15.12 -8.60 11.27
N ASP A 24 14.42 -9.19 12.21
CA ASP A 24 14.70 -9.03 13.63
C ASP A 24 15.60 -10.19 14.07
N ASP A 25 16.66 -9.86 14.80
CA ASP A 25 17.66 -10.84 15.28
C ASP A 25 17.03 -11.85 16.26
N GLU A 26 15.84 -11.54 16.81
CA GLU A 26 15.08 -12.37 17.75
C GLU A 26 14.06 -13.32 17.09
N GLY A 27 14.01 -13.40 15.75
CA GLY A 27 13.45 -14.54 15.03
C GLY A 27 11.92 -14.72 14.98
N ASP A 28 11.12 -13.97 15.76
CA ASP A 28 9.70 -14.31 15.93
C ASP A 28 8.68 -13.36 15.27
N THR A 29 9.06 -12.15 14.80
CA THR A 29 8.11 -11.28 14.07
C THR A 29 8.75 -10.54 12.90
N ALA A 30 8.36 -10.91 11.68
CA ALA A 30 8.73 -10.18 10.48
C ALA A 30 7.94 -8.86 10.41
N SER A 31 8.64 -7.74 10.59
CA SER A 31 8.09 -6.41 10.32
C SER A 31 8.34 -6.03 8.87
N VAL A 32 7.48 -5.21 8.26
CA VAL A 32 7.74 -4.64 6.93
C VAL A 32 8.33 -3.24 7.11
N LEU A 33 9.53 -3.01 6.58
CA LEU A 33 10.07 -1.66 6.44
C LEU A 33 9.33 -0.96 5.30
N ILE A 34 8.81 0.23 5.60
CA ILE A 34 8.33 1.19 4.60
C ILE A 34 9.25 2.39 4.69
N GLU A 35 10.05 2.61 3.66
CA GLU A 35 11.06 3.67 3.62
C GLU A 35 10.96 4.45 2.31
N GLY A 36 11.33 5.73 2.33
CA GLY A 36 11.40 6.54 1.13
C GLY A 36 11.55 8.03 1.44
N SER A 37 11.59 8.83 0.37
CA SER A 37 11.56 10.29 0.47
C SER A 37 10.25 10.80 1.07
N GLN A 38 10.21 12.07 1.48
CA GLN A 38 8.97 12.71 1.92
C GLN A 38 7.85 12.57 0.87
N GLN A 39 8.18 12.66 -0.42
CA GLN A 39 7.22 12.51 -1.51
C GLN A 39 6.72 11.06 -1.64
N ALA A 40 7.58 10.06 -1.47
CA ALA A 40 7.16 8.65 -1.49
C ALA A 40 6.18 8.33 -0.37
N LEU A 41 6.48 8.79 0.85
CA LEU A 41 5.61 8.57 2.01
C LEU A 41 4.29 9.35 1.88
N ARG A 42 4.30 10.54 1.27
CA ARG A 42 3.07 11.29 0.94
C ARG A 42 2.21 10.57 -0.10
N MET A 43 2.81 10.05 -1.17
CA MET A 43 2.11 9.24 -2.17
C MET A 43 1.44 8.03 -1.49
N LEU A 44 2.17 7.29 -0.64
CA LEU A 44 1.60 6.16 0.08
C LEU A 44 0.42 6.57 0.98
N ALA A 45 0.54 7.70 1.69
CA ALA A 45 -0.55 8.22 2.50
C ALA A 45 -1.79 8.58 1.65
N GLU A 46 -1.59 9.19 0.49
CA GLU A 46 -2.68 9.50 -0.46
C GLU A 46 -3.35 8.22 -0.98
N LEU A 47 -2.58 7.17 -1.32
CA LEU A 47 -3.11 5.89 -1.76
C LEU A 47 -3.95 5.21 -0.68
N LEU A 48 -3.48 5.22 0.57
CA LEU A 48 -4.23 4.67 1.71
C LEU A 48 -5.57 5.40 1.90
N LEU A 49 -5.57 6.73 1.83
CA LEU A 49 -6.78 7.54 1.93
C LEU A 49 -7.73 7.26 0.75
N ALA A 50 -7.21 7.17 -0.47
CA ALA A 50 -8.03 6.88 -1.64
C ALA A 50 -8.74 5.53 -1.53
N VAL A 51 -8.04 4.45 -1.12
CA VAL A 51 -8.67 3.14 -0.92
C VAL A 51 -9.69 3.16 0.23
N ALA A 52 -9.44 3.95 1.28
CA ALA A 52 -10.41 4.11 2.37
C ALA A 52 -11.71 4.79 1.88
N ASP A 53 -11.59 5.80 1.03
CA ASP A 53 -12.71 6.64 0.59
C ASP A 53 -13.41 6.16 -0.69
N GLU A 54 -12.77 5.32 -1.51
CA GLU A 54 -13.29 4.90 -2.82
C GLU A 54 -14.41 3.84 -2.66
N PRO A 55 -15.69 4.16 -2.96
CA PRO A 55 -16.79 3.20 -2.72
C PRO A 55 -16.78 2.05 -3.72
N GLU A 56 -16.30 2.31 -4.93
CA GLU A 56 -16.35 1.42 -6.09
C GLU A 56 -15.21 0.39 -6.09
N ASN A 57 -14.15 0.64 -5.33
CA ASN A 57 -12.97 -0.21 -5.31
C ASN A 57 -12.47 -0.44 -3.88
N GLU A 58 -12.56 -1.67 -3.42
CA GLU A 58 -12.17 -2.08 -2.07
C GLU A 58 -10.71 -2.51 -1.99
N GLY A 59 -10.01 -2.63 -3.13
CA GLY A 59 -8.64 -3.16 -3.18
C GLY A 59 -7.76 -2.45 -4.21
N PHE A 60 -6.51 -2.23 -3.83
CA PHE A 60 -5.51 -1.63 -4.72
C PHE A 60 -4.17 -2.35 -4.58
N SER A 61 -3.53 -2.65 -5.71
CA SER A 61 -2.22 -3.31 -5.74
C SER A 61 -1.24 -2.55 -6.63
N ILE A 62 -0.01 -2.41 -6.15
CA ILE A 62 1.15 -1.96 -6.94
C ILE A 62 2.37 -2.81 -6.60
N SER A 63 3.25 -3.00 -7.57
CA SER A 63 4.41 -3.89 -7.41
C SER A 63 5.67 -3.31 -8.04
N PRO A 64 6.84 -3.44 -7.37
CA PRO A 64 8.12 -3.10 -7.99
C PRO A 64 8.44 -3.99 -9.22
N PHE A 65 7.75 -5.12 -9.36
CA PHE A 65 7.95 -6.10 -10.44
C PHE A 65 6.88 -6.01 -11.54
N GLY A 66 6.02 -5.00 -11.51
CA GLY A 66 4.89 -4.90 -12.44
C GLY A 66 4.28 -3.51 -12.53
N ALA A 67 2.94 -3.45 -12.52
CA ALA A 67 2.21 -2.20 -12.51
C ALA A 67 2.59 -1.35 -11.29
N GLY A 68 2.91 -0.09 -11.51
CA GLY A 68 3.38 0.82 -10.46
C GLY A 68 4.88 0.76 -10.15
N LYS A 69 5.69 -0.05 -10.88
CA LYS A 69 7.14 -0.17 -10.63
C LYS A 69 7.90 1.15 -10.57
N THR A 70 7.45 2.18 -11.29
CA THR A 70 8.09 3.51 -11.32
C THR A 70 8.03 4.24 -9.97
N HIS A 71 7.11 3.84 -9.09
CA HIS A 71 6.99 4.40 -7.75
C HIS A 71 7.97 3.80 -6.75
N PHE A 72 8.60 2.67 -7.10
CA PHE A 72 9.48 1.93 -6.23
C PHE A 72 10.95 2.23 -6.52
N SER A 73 11.76 2.15 -5.47
CA SER A 73 13.21 2.00 -5.60
C SER A 73 13.55 0.57 -6.03
N GLU A 74 14.67 0.40 -6.74
CA GLU A 74 15.22 -0.91 -7.11
C GLU A 74 15.57 -1.79 -5.89
N LEU A 75 15.68 -1.19 -4.70
CA LEU A 75 15.90 -1.90 -3.43
C LEU A 75 14.63 -2.53 -2.84
N SER A 76 13.47 -2.35 -3.48
CA SER A 76 12.21 -2.92 -2.99
C SER A 76 12.14 -4.41 -3.28
N GLU A 77 11.77 -5.17 -2.26
CA GLU A 77 11.64 -6.63 -2.34
C GLU A 77 10.17 -7.06 -2.41
N LEU A 78 9.25 -6.18 -2.00
CA LEU A 78 7.83 -6.46 -1.85
C LEU A 78 6.96 -5.48 -2.63
N GLY A 79 5.83 -5.97 -3.11
CA GLY A 79 4.71 -5.14 -3.56
C GLY A 79 3.81 -4.70 -2.40
N LEU A 80 2.89 -3.79 -2.69
CA LEU A 80 1.90 -3.31 -1.74
C LEU A 80 0.50 -3.72 -2.21
N TYR A 81 -0.28 -4.30 -1.30
CA TYR A 81 -1.71 -4.51 -1.45
C TYR A 81 -2.45 -3.83 -0.31
N ILE A 82 -3.37 -2.93 -0.64
CA ILE A 82 -4.23 -2.23 0.32
C ILE A 82 -5.65 -2.72 0.07
N HIS A 83 -6.34 -3.15 1.12
CA HIS A 83 -7.73 -3.58 1.04
C HIS A 83 -8.54 -2.95 2.17
N ARG A 84 -9.65 -2.29 1.82
CA ARG A 84 -10.63 -1.80 2.78
C ARG A 84 -11.59 -2.93 3.09
N SER A 85 -11.43 -3.54 4.27
CA SER A 85 -12.40 -4.50 4.77
C SER A 85 -13.76 -3.85 4.99
N PRO A 86 -14.87 -4.58 4.78
CA PRO A 86 -16.19 -4.13 5.20
C PRO A 86 -16.15 -3.81 6.70
N GLY A 87 -16.70 -2.66 7.09
CA GLY A 87 -16.80 -2.29 8.50
C GLY A 87 -17.57 -3.35 9.31
N ALA A 88 -17.51 -3.26 10.63
CA ALA A 88 -18.24 -4.16 11.55
C ALA A 88 -19.76 -3.98 11.44
N ALA A 89 -20.36 -4.44 10.35
CA ALA A 89 -21.79 -4.63 10.19
C ALA A 89 -22.03 -6.13 9.97
N GLN A 90 -22.52 -6.77 11.03
CA GLN A 90 -23.07 -8.13 11.08
C GLN A 90 -22.07 -9.30 11.02
N GLN A 91 -21.27 -9.46 12.08
CA GLN A 91 -21.13 -10.82 12.62
C GLN A 91 -22.49 -11.20 13.20
N GLY A 92 -23.31 -11.87 12.39
CA GLY A 92 -24.65 -12.29 12.78
C GLY A 92 -24.60 -13.14 14.04
N THR A 93 -25.30 -12.69 15.07
CA THR A 93 -25.72 -13.52 16.19
C THR A 93 -26.53 -14.68 15.63
N ILE A 94 -25.93 -15.86 15.50
CA ILE A 94 -26.69 -17.10 15.35
C ILE A 94 -27.16 -17.49 16.76
N GLY A 95 -28.28 -16.89 17.17
CA GLY A 95 -29.14 -17.42 18.20
C GLY A 95 -30.12 -18.40 17.56
N GLY A 96 -30.17 -19.63 18.08
CA GLY A 96 -31.07 -20.69 17.68
C GLY A 96 -30.67 -22.01 18.32
#